data_AF-A0A428ZH13-F1
#
_entry.id   AF-A0A428ZH13-F1
#
_cell.length_a   1.000
_cell.length_b   1.000
_cell.length_c   1.000
_cell.angle_alpha   90.00
_cell.angle_beta   90.00
_cell.angle_gamma   90.00
#
_symmetry.space_group_name_H-M   'P 1'
#
loop_
_entity.id
_entity.type
_entity.pdbx_description
1 polymer ?
#
loop_
_entity_poly.entity_id
_entity_poly.type
_entity_poly.pdbx_seq_one_letter_code
_entity_poly.pdbx_strand_id
1 'polypeptide(L)'
;MTVTADLAITLDGFVAGTDVTVEKPGGDGAEVLFEWIHNLASWRERQGMGGGEENRDSELMREWFDATGAVVMGRTMYDTGEEFWGDNPPFRTPVFVLT
;
A
#
# COMPACT_ATOMS: atom_id res chain seq x y z
N MET A 1 -4.10 22.14 -5.34
CA MET A 1 -3.60 21.09 -4.44
C MET A 1 -4.78 20.19 -4.13
N THR A 2 -4.69 18.92 -4.52
CA THR A 2 -5.77 17.94 -4.34
C THR A 2 -5.39 17.00 -3.21
N VAL A 3 -6.35 16.67 -2.36
CA VAL A 3 -6.22 15.60 -1.36
C VAL A 3 -7.00 14.41 -1.90
N THR A 4 -6.32 13.27 -2.05
CA THR A 4 -6.93 12.00 -2.50
C THR A 4 -6.89 10.97 -1.37
N ALA A 5 -7.77 9.98 -1.45
CA ALA A 5 -7.76 8.81 -0.60
C ALA A 5 -8.02 7.59 -1.49
N ASP A 6 -6.99 6.77 -1.62
CA ASP A 6 -6.97 5.60 -2.50
C ASP A 6 -6.86 4.36 -1.61
N LEU A 7 -7.82 3.44 -1.73
CA LEU A 7 -8.01 2.32 -0.79
C LEU A 7 -8.46 1.07 -1.54
N ALA A 8 -7.95 -0.10 -1.14
CA ALA A 8 -8.62 -1.36 -1.41
C ALA A 8 -9.65 -1.61 -0.30
N ILE A 9 -10.87 -1.98 -0.68
CA ILE A 9 -11.99 -2.18 0.26
C ILE A 9 -12.75 -3.45 -0.09
N THR A 10 -13.19 -4.19 0.92
CA THR A 10 -14.07 -5.33 0.74
C THR A 10 -15.48 -4.87 0.34
N LEU A 11 -16.29 -5.78 -0.20
CA LEU A 11 -17.67 -5.48 -0.59
C LEU A 11 -18.54 -5.02 0.59
N ASP A 12 -18.24 -5.48 1.80
CA ASP A 12 -18.90 -5.14 3.06
C ASP A 12 -18.23 -3.97 3.81
N GLY A 13 -17.21 -3.34 3.24
CA GLY A 13 -16.74 -2.02 3.67
C GLY A 13 -15.52 -2.01 4.60
N PHE A 14 -14.69 -3.05 4.60
CA PHE A 14 -13.47 -3.14 5.42
C PHE A 14 -12.21 -2.94 4.59
N VAL A 15 -11.21 -2.27 5.16
CA VAL A 15 -9.90 -1.97 4.52
C VAL A 15 -8.75 -2.78 5.09
N ALA A 16 -9.03 -3.65 6.06
CA ALA A 16 -8.10 -4.55 6.73
C ALA A 16 -8.87 -5.77 7.23
N GLY A 17 -8.14 -6.84 7.54
CA GLY A 17 -8.64 -8.02 8.22
C GLY A 17 -8.85 -7.80 9.72
N THR A 18 -9.23 -8.87 10.42
CA THR A 18 -9.30 -8.86 11.89
C THR A 18 -7.93 -9.09 12.51
N ASP A 19 -7.77 -8.82 13.82
CA ASP A 19 -6.54 -9.19 14.55
C ASP A 19 -5.24 -8.65 13.92
N VAL A 20 -5.27 -7.38 13.49
CA VAL A 20 -4.09 -6.66 12.98
C VAL A 20 -3.02 -6.58 14.07
N THR A 21 -1.82 -7.06 13.76
CA THR A 21 -0.63 -6.97 14.61
C THR A 21 0.60 -6.61 13.78
N VAL A 22 1.76 -6.42 14.42
CA VAL A 22 3.02 -6.18 13.69
C VAL A 22 3.41 -7.41 12.86
N GLU A 23 3.16 -8.62 13.37
CA GLU A 23 3.40 -9.87 12.65
C GLU A 23 2.37 -10.12 11.52
N LYS A 24 1.21 -9.46 11.60
CA LYS A 24 0.13 -9.52 10.61
C LYS A 24 -0.35 -8.11 10.24
N PRO A 25 0.43 -7.33 9.46
CA PRO A 25 0.12 -5.92 9.21
C PRO A 25 -1.22 -5.65 8.53
N GLY A 26 -1.73 -6.61 7.77
CA GLY A 26 -3.06 -6.56 7.15
C GLY A 26 -4.18 -7.12 8.02
N GLY A 27 -3.86 -7.93 9.04
CA GLY A 27 -4.84 -8.75 9.77
C GLY A 27 -5.25 -10.02 9.01
N ASP A 28 -6.01 -10.87 9.68
CA ASP A 28 -6.52 -12.13 9.15
C ASP A 28 -7.50 -11.91 8.00
N GLY A 29 -7.23 -12.54 6.85
CA GLY A 29 -8.08 -12.48 5.66
C GLY A 29 -7.83 -11.26 4.77
N ALA A 30 -6.79 -10.46 5.05
CA ALA A 30 -6.45 -9.29 4.26
C ALA A 30 -5.75 -9.63 2.93
N GLU A 31 -5.29 -10.87 2.75
CA GLU A 31 -4.55 -11.31 1.57
C GLU A 31 -5.36 -11.07 0.29
N VAL A 32 -6.67 -11.32 0.32
CA VAL A 32 -7.55 -11.12 -0.83
C VAL A 32 -7.74 -9.64 -1.22
N LEU A 33 -7.50 -8.72 -0.29
CA LEU A 33 -7.53 -7.27 -0.58
C LEU A 33 -6.30 -6.80 -1.35
N PHE A 34 -5.15 -7.45 -1.11
CA PHE A 34 -3.84 -7.00 -1.59
C PHE A 34 -3.20 -7.94 -2.63
N GLU A 35 -3.80 -9.09 -2.92
CA GLU A 35 -3.23 -10.05 -3.88
C GLU A 35 -3.04 -9.45 -5.29
N TRP A 36 -4.02 -8.69 -5.78
CA TRP A 36 -4.01 -8.13 -7.13
C TRP A 36 -2.81 -7.19 -7.36
N ILE A 37 -2.51 -6.32 -6.38
CA ILE A 37 -1.45 -5.31 -6.51
C ILE A 37 -0.06 -5.95 -6.52
N HIS A 38 0.14 -7.09 -5.85
CA HIS A 38 1.42 -7.81 -5.80
C HIS A 38 1.86 -8.38 -7.16
N ASN A 39 0.91 -8.56 -8.08
CA ASN A 39 1.17 -9.07 -9.43
C ASN A 39 1.51 -7.97 -10.44
N LEU A 40 1.26 -6.69 -10.12
CA LEU A 40 1.49 -5.58 -11.04
C LEU A 40 2.98 -5.27 -11.18
N ALA A 41 3.42 -5.05 -12.42
CA ALA A 41 4.82 -4.73 -12.70
C ALA A 41 5.28 -3.44 -12.01
N SER A 42 4.44 -2.39 -12.00
CA SER A 42 4.74 -1.12 -11.34
C SER A 42 4.89 -1.23 -9.81
N TRP A 43 4.08 -2.07 -9.16
CA TRP A 43 4.24 -2.35 -7.73
C TRP A 43 5.54 -3.12 -7.47
N ARG A 44 5.77 -4.20 -8.24
CA ARG A 44 6.96 -5.06 -8.08
C ARG A 44 8.25 -4.30 -8.32
N GLU A 45 8.33 -3.48 -9.36
CA GLU A 45 9.46 -2.58 -9.63
C GLU A 45 9.73 -1.67 -8.42
N ARG A 46 8.67 -1.15 -7.80
CA ARG A 46 8.79 -0.29 -6.61
C ARG A 46 9.24 -1.03 -5.35
N GLN A 47 8.97 -2.33 -5.26
CA GLN A 47 9.54 -3.23 -4.24
C GLN A 47 10.95 -3.73 -4.60
N GLY A 48 11.56 -3.26 -5.71
CA GLY A 48 12.88 -3.71 -6.15
C GLY A 48 12.88 -5.09 -6.82
N MET A 49 11.71 -5.57 -7.25
CA MET A 49 11.49 -6.85 -7.90
C MET A 49 11.30 -6.68 -9.42
N GLY A 50 11.63 -7.71 -10.21
CA GLY A 50 11.35 -7.74 -11.65
C GLY A 50 10.06 -8.50 -12.01
N GLY A 51 9.59 -8.31 -13.24
CA GLY A 51 8.40 -8.97 -13.80
C GLY A 51 7.09 -8.44 -13.23
N GLY A 52 5.98 -9.12 -13.56
CA GLY A 52 4.62 -8.69 -13.23
C GLY A 52 3.81 -8.36 -14.47
N GLU A 53 2.53 -8.07 -14.27
CA GLU A 53 1.62 -7.69 -15.34
C GLU A 53 1.77 -6.21 -15.69
N GLU A 54 2.02 -5.92 -16.97
CA GLU A 54 1.97 -4.57 -17.53
C GLU A 54 0.60 -4.36 -18.18
N ASN A 55 -0.39 -4.08 -17.33
CA ASN A 55 -1.79 -3.83 -17.71
C ASN A 55 -2.21 -2.42 -17.28
N ARG A 56 -3.49 -2.07 -17.48
CA ARG A 56 -4.02 -0.75 -17.11
C ARG A 56 -3.90 -0.45 -15.61
N ASP A 57 -4.02 -1.45 -14.75
CA ASP A 57 -3.87 -1.26 -13.30
C ASP A 57 -2.42 -0.96 -12.93
N SER A 58 -1.44 -1.60 -13.61
CA SER A 58 -0.02 -1.27 -13.48
C SER A 58 0.27 0.18 -13.88
N GLU A 59 -0.33 0.66 -14.98
CA GLU A 59 -0.24 2.06 -15.42
C GLU A 59 -0.81 3.02 -14.36
N LEU A 60 -2.02 2.75 -13.87
CA LEU A 60 -2.68 3.58 -12.86
C LEU A 60 -1.88 3.64 -11.55
N MET A 61 -1.34 2.51 -11.11
CA MET A 61 -0.46 2.46 -9.93
C MET A 61 0.81 3.31 -10.13
N ARG A 62 1.40 3.30 -11.33
CA ARG A 62 2.57 4.13 -11.66
C ARG A 62 2.22 5.62 -11.62
N GLU A 63 1.11 6.00 -12.27
CA GLU A 63 0.59 7.37 -12.26
C GLU A 63 0.31 7.86 -10.83
N TRP A 64 -0.30 7.01 -9.98
CA TRP A 64 -0.58 7.32 -8.58
C TRP A 64 0.69 7.58 -7.78
N PHE A 65 1.71 6.73 -7.93
CA PHE A 65 3.00 6.95 -7.28
C PHE A 65 3.69 8.25 -7.75
N ASP A 66 3.65 8.55 -9.04
CA ASP A 66 4.29 9.74 -9.61
C ASP A 66 3.56 11.03 -9.21
N ALA A 67 2.25 10.98 -9.01
CA ALA A 67 1.44 12.11 -8.55
C ALA A 67 1.56 12.38 -7.04
N THR A 68 2.03 11.42 -6.25
CA THR A 68 2.03 11.49 -4.78
C THR A 68 3.25 12.23 -4.22
N GLY A 69 3.06 13.50 -3.88
CA GLY A 69 4.12 14.36 -3.31
C GLY A 69 4.27 14.31 -1.78
N ALA A 70 3.32 13.71 -1.06
CA ALA A 70 3.37 13.46 0.37
C ALA A 70 2.30 12.44 0.76
N VAL A 71 2.52 11.67 1.82
CA VAL A 71 1.56 10.70 2.37
C VAL A 71 1.20 11.08 3.80
N VAL A 72 -0.08 10.97 4.15
CA VAL A 72 -0.56 11.06 5.53
C VAL A 72 -1.10 9.70 5.93
N MET A 73 -0.68 9.19 7.09
CA MET A 73 -1.17 7.90 7.62
C MET A 73 -1.43 7.97 9.13
N GLY A 74 -2.23 7.03 9.63
CA GLY A 74 -2.45 6.88 11.07
C GLY A 74 -1.32 6.10 11.74
N ARG A 75 -1.17 6.28 13.06
CA ARG A 75 -0.21 5.54 13.89
C ARG A 75 -0.26 4.02 13.68
N THR A 76 -1.45 3.41 13.64
CA THR A 76 -1.57 1.95 13.49
C THR A 76 -0.94 1.43 12.19
N MET A 77 -1.14 2.13 11.07
CA MET A 77 -0.54 1.74 9.79
C MET A 77 0.98 1.90 9.79
N TYR A 78 1.49 2.92 10.50
CA TYR A 78 2.92 3.09 10.70
C TYR A 78 3.50 1.94 11.53
N ASP A 79 2.94 1.71 12.72
CA ASP A 79 3.47 0.75 13.69
C ASP A 79 3.50 -0.68 13.11
N THR A 80 2.52 -1.07 12.29
CA THR A 80 2.53 -2.39 11.64
C THR A 80 3.32 -2.45 10.34
N GLY A 81 3.55 -1.31 9.69
CA GLY A 81 4.19 -1.24 8.38
C GLY A 81 5.70 -0.97 8.42
N GLU A 82 6.22 -0.31 9.45
CA GLU A 82 7.62 0.13 9.55
C GLU A 82 8.60 -1.03 9.35
N GLU A 83 8.45 -2.11 10.12
CA GLU A 83 9.30 -3.29 10.00
C GLU A 83 9.04 -4.08 8.71
N PHE A 84 7.76 -4.19 8.32
CA PHE A 84 7.33 -4.95 7.13
C PHE A 84 7.90 -4.39 5.83
N TRP A 85 7.89 -3.07 5.66
CA TRP A 85 8.44 -2.40 4.48
C TRP A 85 9.95 -2.16 4.56
N GLY A 86 10.52 -2.15 5.77
CA GLY A 86 11.95 -1.94 6.00
C GLY A 86 12.45 -0.59 5.47
N ASP A 87 13.72 -0.56 5.07
CA ASP A 87 14.43 0.69 4.75
C ASP A 87 13.95 1.40 3.46
N ASN A 88 13.18 0.72 2.60
CA ASN A 88 12.76 1.26 1.31
C ASN A 88 11.25 1.11 1.09
N PRO A 89 10.42 1.82 1.87
CA PRO A 89 8.98 1.69 1.80
C PRO A 89 8.42 2.22 0.47
N PRO A 90 7.22 1.74 0.05
CA PRO A 90 6.63 2.11 -1.24
C PRO A 90 6.30 3.60 -1.36
N PHE A 91 6.30 4.40 -0.28
CA PHE A 91 5.88 5.80 -0.36
C PHE A 91 6.91 6.67 -1.10
N ARG A 92 8.22 6.47 -0.87
CA ARG A 92 9.35 7.24 -1.47
C ARG A 92 9.14 8.76 -1.50
N THR A 93 8.46 9.29 -0.48
CA THR A 93 8.07 10.68 -0.32
C THR A 93 7.91 10.97 1.17
N PRO A 94 7.86 12.23 1.66
CA PRO A 94 7.60 12.50 3.06
C PRO A 94 6.29 11.87 3.55
N VAL A 95 6.38 11.11 4.65
CA VAL A 95 5.23 10.49 5.33
C VAL A 95 4.99 11.23 6.63
N PHE A 96 3.75 11.70 6.83
CA PHE A 96 3.30 12.35 8.05
C PHE A 96 2.38 11.41 8.82
N VAL A 97 2.83 10.96 9.99
CA VAL A 97 2.05 10.08 10.87
C VAL A 97 1.24 10.93 11.85
N LEU A 98 -0.08 10.80 11.81
CA LEU A 98 -0.98 11.44 12.77
C LEU A 98 -1.01 10.61 14.06
N THR A 99 -0.56 11.23 15.15
CA THR A 99 -0.47 10.66 16.50
C THR A 99 -0.63 11.70 17.59
#